data_AF-A0AB37VZJ5-F1
#
_entry.id   AF-A0AB37VZJ5-F1
#
_cell.length_a   1.000
_cell.length_b   1.000
_cell.length_c   1.000
_cell.angle_alpha   90.00
_cell.angle_beta   90.00
_cell.angle_gamma   90.00
#
_symmetry.space_group_name_H-M   'P 1'
#
loop_
_entity.id
_entity.type
_entity.pdbx_description
1 polymer ?
#
loop_
_entity_poly.entity_id
_entity_poly.type
_entity_poly.pdbx_seq_one_letter_code
_entity_poly.pdbx_strand_id
1 'polypeptide(L)'
;MDALRSALQPVTHNLPKPVANLGESLLNPICYKTLVYNVDLTATECVKLAISKGLDIGIVGAPSILKVPQLLKLINSQSAEGLSFLSYFLESGAYLISLSYNVTGFRSARQLSAFAVVNYPLGSLSRIFTTLQEVDDPLLLYGFIAGFAFNAVLSLQVIYYWNAPTSKDTESKKLD
;
A
#
# COMPACT_ATOMS: atom_id res chain seq x y z
N MET A 1 24.80 -3.49 13.60
CA MET A 1 23.54 -3.30 14.36
C MET A 1 23.73 -2.25 15.46
N ASP A 2 24.84 -2.27 16.18
CA ASP A 2 25.09 -1.37 17.32
C ASP A 2 25.23 0.11 16.94
N ALA A 3 25.82 0.41 15.77
CA ALA A 3 25.86 1.78 15.24
C ALA A 3 24.47 2.35 14.94
N LEU A 4 23.56 1.52 14.41
CA LEU A 4 22.18 1.90 14.12
C LEU A 4 21.37 2.08 15.42
N ARG A 5 21.57 1.18 16.39
CA ARG A 5 20.96 1.23 17.71
C ARG A 5 21.36 2.50 18.47
N SER A 6 22.65 2.83 18.46
CA SER A 6 23.18 4.02 19.14
C SER A 6 22.75 5.33 18.45
N ALA A 7 22.48 5.31 17.14
CA ALA A 7 21.98 6.47 16.41
C ALA A 7 20.47 6.69 16.56
N LEU A 8 19.66 5.61 16.64
CA LEU A 8 18.20 5.70 16.69
C LEU A 8 17.63 5.82 18.10
N GLN A 9 18.28 5.27 19.13
CA GLN A 9 17.82 5.35 20.53
C GLN A 9 17.46 6.76 21.05
N PRO A 10 18.25 7.82 20.78
CA PRO A 10 17.89 9.17 21.22
C PRO A 10 16.64 9.70 20.53
N VAL A 11 16.40 9.31 19.27
CA VAL A 11 15.22 9.71 18.50
C VAL A 11 13.99 8.94 18.95
N THR A 12 14.11 7.65 19.25
CA THR A 12 12.97 6.81 19.64
C THR A 12 12.48 7.08 21.06
N HIS A 13 13.34 7.55 21.96
CA HIS A 13 12.94 7.94 23.32
C HIS A 13 12.30 9.32 23.43
N ASN A 14 12.59 10.21 22.48
CA ASN A 14 12.01 11.56 22.44
C ASN A 14 10.76 11.64 21.54
N LEU A 15 10.17 10.50 21.20
CA LEU A 15 9.03 10.47 20.29
C LEU A 15 7.80 11.10 20.96
N PRO A 16 7.14 12.08 20.32
CA PRO A 16 5.98 12.74 20.90
C PRO A 16 4.83 11.75 21.10
N LYS A 17 4.11 11.91 22.22
CA LYS A 17 3.03 10.99 22.65
C LYS A 17 2.00 10.63 21.57
N PRO A 18 1.55 11.55 20.69
CA PRO A 18 0.63 11.21 19.62
C PRO A 18 1.20 10.16 18.64
N VAL A 19 2.48 10.24 18.33
CA VAL A 19 3.17 9.32 17.41
C VAL A 19 3.43 7.98 18.11
N ALA A 20 3.79 8.01 19.39
CA ALA A 20 3.99 6.80 20.18
C ALA A 20 2.69 5.99 20.33
N ASN A 21 1.57 6.65 20.64
CA ASN A 21 0.26 6.00 20.77
C ASN A 21 -0.21 5.40 19.43
N LEU A 22 0.05 6.10 18.32
CA LEU A 22 -0.25 5.59 16.99
C LEU A 22 0.59 4.34 16.68
N GLY A 23 1.89 4.39 17.01
CA GLY A 23 2.81 3.27 16.86
C GLY A 23 2.43 2.05 17.71
N GLU A 24 2.03 2.24 18.96
CA GLU A 24 1.58 1.16 19.84
C GLU A 24 0.29 0.50 19.34
N SER A 25 -0.65 1.29 18.80
CA SER A 25 -1.89 0.80 18.20
C SER A 25 -1.64 0.04 16.89
N LEU A 26 -0.68 0.48 16.07
CA LEU A 26 -0.35 -0.13 14.78
C LEU A 26 0.51 -1.39 14.88
N LEU A 27 1.47 -1.40 15.81
CA LEU A 27 2.49 -2.45 15.92
C LEU A 27 2.22 -3.42 17.06
N ASN A 28 1.24 -3.19 17.94
CA ASN A 28 1.05 -3.84 19.24
C ASN A 28 2.14 -3.40 20.26
N PRO A 29 1.79 -3.09 21.52
CA PRO A 29 2.73 -2.62 22.55
C PRO A 29 4.00 -3.46 22.70
N ILE A 30 3.92 -4.78 22.55
CA ILE A 30 5.09 -5.68 22.68
C ILE A 30 6.09 -5.45 21.55
N CYS A 31 5.62 -5.41 20.30
CA CYS A 31 6.49 -5.17 19.15
C CYS A 31 6.91 -3.70 19.06
N TYR A 32 6.08 -2.75 19.47
CA TYR A 32 6.47 -1.34 19.56
C TYR A 32 7.65 -1.16 20.55
N LYS A 33 7.57 -1.73 21.75
CA LYS A 33 8.65 -1.67 22.74
C LYS A 33 9.91 -2.41 22.27
N THR A 34 9.76 -3.57 21.65
CA THR A 34 10.91 -4.38 21.18
C THR A 34 11.61 -3.70 19.99
N LEU A 35 10.86 -3.16 19.04
CA LEU A 35 11.39 -2.65 17.78
C LEU A 35 11.75 -1.16 17.83
N VAL A 36 10.92 -0.33 18.47
CA VAL A 36 11.10 1.14 18.52
C VAL A 36 11.90 1.54 19.76
N TYR A 37 11.51 1.05 20.94
CA TYR A 37 12.16 1.45 22.19
C TYR A 37 13.52 0.75 22.40
N ASN A 38 13.59 -0.57 22.18
CA ASN A 38 14.81 -1.36 22.37
C ASN A 38 15.68 -1.47 21.10
N VAL A 39 15.15 -1.09 19.92
CA VAL A 39 15.81 -1.22 18.60
C VAL A 39 16.36 -2.64 18.38
N ASP A 40 15.55 -3.65 18.71
CA ASP A 40 15.89 -5.05 18.51
C ASP A 40 15.29 -5.57 17.19
N LEU A 41 16.11 -5.58 16.15
CA LEU A 41 15.77 -6.03 14.80
C LEU A 41 15.84 -7.56 14.65
N THR A 42 16.21 -8.29 15.71
CA THR A 42 16.29 -9.76 15.71
C THR A 42 14.90 -10.39 15.77
N ALA A 43 13.91 -9.66 16.30
CA ALA A 43 12.51 -10.04 16.36
C ALA A 43 11.87 -10.01 14.96
N THR A 44 12.16 -11.03 14.15
CA THR A 44 11.79 -11.13 12.73
C THR A 44 10.28 -11.02 12.51
N GLU A 45 9.47 -11.51 13.45
CA GLU A 45 8.01 -11.41 13.39
C GLU A 45 7.50 -9.97 13.54
N CYS A 46 8.08 -9.21 14.48
CA CYS A 46 7.75 -7.79 14.66
C CYS A 46 8.26 -6.95 13.48
N VAL A 47 9.43 -7.27 12.93
CA VAL A 47 10.00 -6.58 11.76
C VAL A 47 9.12 -6.79 10.53
N LYS A 48 8.67 -8.01 10.25
CA LYS A 48 7.75 -8.29 9.13
C LYS A 48 6.44 -7.53 9.28
N LEU A 49 5.86 -7.53 10.49
CA LEU A 49 4.63 -6.78 10.78
C LEU A 49 4.83 -5.28 10.57
N ALA A 50 5.95 -4.72 11.08
CA ALA A 50 6.29 -3.32 10.94
C ALA A 50 6.50 -2.89 9.48
N ILE A 51 7.21 -3.70 8.71
CA ILE A 51 7.43 -3.46 7.28
C ILE A 51 6.11 -3.51 6.53
N SER A 52 5.26 -4.50 6.79
CA SER A 52 3.94 -4.60 6.14
C SER A 52 3.06 -3.39 6.44
N LYS A 53 2.92 -3.00 7.72
CA LYS A 53 2.10 -1.85 8.13
C LYS A 53 2.68 -0.52 7.61
N GLY A 54 3.99 -0.37 7.66
CA GLY A 54 4.68 0.80 7.12
C GLY A 54 4.52 0.92 5.60
N LEU A 55 4.59 -0.21 4.89
CA LEU A 55 4.37 -0.27 3.45
C LEU A 55 2.94 0.12 3.09
N ASP A 56 1.93 -0.38 3.80
CA ASP A 56 0.53 -0.01 3.57
C ASP A 56 0.29 1.50 3.75
N ILE A 57 0.81 2.08 4.85
CA ILE A 57 0.73 3.52 5.11
C ILE A 57 1.47 4.31 4.03
N GLY A 58 2.63 3.83 3.57
CA GLY A 58 3.39 4.45 2.49
C GLY A 58 2.64 4.44 1.16
N ILE A 59 2.01 3.30 0.81
CA ILE A 59 1.24 3.13 -0.42
C ILE A 59 0.02 4.06 -0.45
N VAL A 60 -0.67 4.26 0.68
CA VAL A 60 -1.86 5.14 0.74
C VAL A 60 -1.46 6.61 0.93
N GLY A 61 -0.44 6.87 1.74
CA GLY A 61 0.00 8.20 2.12
C GLY A 61 0.78 8.93 1.03
N ALA A 62 1.71 8.25 0.34
CA ALA A 62 2.55 8.89 -0.66
C ALA A 62 1.75 9.46 -1.85
N PRO A 63 0.77 8.74 -2.46
CA PRO A 63 -0.07 9.31 -3.51
C PRO A 63 -0.91 10.49 -3.04
N SER A 64 -1.35 10.48 -1.77
CA SER A 64 -2.13 11.58 -1.20
C SER A 64 -1.34 12.89 -1.16
N ILE A 65 -0.04 12.82 -0.87
CA ILE A 65 0.87 13.97 -0.89
C ILE A 65 1.11 14.43 -2.34
N LEU A 66 1.39 13.49 -3.25
CA LEU A 66 1.71 13.79 -4.64
C LEU A 66 0.53 14.32 -5.46
N LYS A 67 -0.71 14.04 -5.03
CA LYS A 67 -1.93 14.60 -5.65
C LYS A 67 -2.12 16.08 -5.34
N VAL A 68 -1.61 16.61 -4.23
CA VAL A 68 -1.80 18.03 -3.85
C VAL A 68 -1.20 18.98 -4.89
N PRO A 69 0.07 18.80 -5.34
CA PRO A 69 0.61 19.60 -6.46
C PRO A 69 -0.16 19.44 -7.76
N GLN A 70 -0.66 18.24 -8.06
CA GLN A 70 -1.44 17.96 -9.27
C GLN A 70 -2.77 18.73 -9.26
N LEU A 71 -3.44 18.79 -8.09
CA LEU A 71 -4.67 19.56 -7.90
C LEU A 71 -4.42 21.08 -8.05
N LEU A 72 -3.34 21.60 -7.48
CA LEU A 72 -2.99 23.01 -7.62
C LEU A 72 -2.70 23.38 -9.09
N LYS A 73 -2.00 22.50 -9.82
CA LYS A 73 -1.78 22.69 -11.27
C LYS A 73 -3.10 22.71 -12.05
N LEU A 74 -4.02 21.79 -11.76
CA LEU A 74 -5.33 21.72 -12.43
C LEU A 74 -6.19 22.98 -12.19
N ILE A 75 -6.20 23.49 -10.96
CA ILE A 75 -6.91 24.74 -10.62
C ILE A 75 -6.29 25.93 -11.36
N ASN A 76 -4.97 25.98 -11.48
CA ASN A 76 -4.27 27.08 -12.13
C ASN A 76 -4.30 27.02 -13.66
N SER A 77 -4.28 25.82 -14.27
CA SER A 77 -4.34 25.64 -15.73
C SER A 77 -5.77 25.66 -16.28
N GLN A 78 -6.78 25.43 -15.43
CA GLN A 78 -8.18 25.22 -15.81
C GLN A 78 -8.38 24.19 -16.95
N SER A 79 -7.41 23.31 -17.18
CA SER A 79 -7.46 22.30 -18.23
C SER A 79 -7.12 20.92 -17.64
N ALA A 80 -7.98 19.95 -17.95
CA ALA A 80 -7.83 18.54 -17.61
C ALA A 80 -7.20 17.72 -18.75
N GLU A 81 -6.62 18.37 -19.76
CA GLU A 81 -5.84 17.69 -20.79
C GLU A 81 -4.69 16.90 -20.14
N GLY A 82 -4.73 15.59 -20.34
CA GLY A 82 -3.77 14.63 -19.83
C GLY A 82 -4.19 13.83 -18.59
N LEU A 83 -5.40 14.04 -18.07
CA LEU A 83 -5.95 13.19 -17.01
C LEU A 83 -6.86 12.11 -17.59
N SER A 84 -6.53 10.83 -17.37
CA SER A 84 -7.44 9.74 -17.71
C SER A 84 -8.59 9.67 -16.69
N PHE A 85 -9.79 10.08 -17.14
CA PHE A 85 -11.02 9.98 -16.36
C PHE A 85 -11.28 8.56 -15.84
N LEU A 86 -10.96 7.54 -16.66
CA LEU A 86 -11.13 6.14 -16.30
C LEU A 86 -10.23 5.73 -15.13
N SER A 87 -8.97 6.16 -15.11
CA SER A 87 -8.06 5.91 -13.97
C SER A 87 -8.59 6.52 -12.67
N TYR A 88 -9.05 7.77 -12.70
CA TYR A 88 -9.60 8.43 -11.52
C TYR A 88 -10.88 7.76 -11.02
N PHE A 89 -11.75 7.32 -11.93
CA PHE A 89 -12.96 6.59 -11.59
C PHE A 89 -12.65 5.24 -10.95
N LEU A 90 -11.73 4.46 -11.53
CA LEU A 90 -11.32 3.16 -11.01
C LEU A 90 -10.65 3.26 -9.64
N GLU A 91 -9.80 4.26 -9.44
CA GLU A 91 -9.11 4.50 -8.17
C GLU A 91 -10.11 4.96 -7.07
N SER A 92 -11.01 5.88 -7.40
CA SER A 92 -12.06 6.34 -6.48
C SER A 92 -13.03 5.22 -6.12
N GLY A 93 -13.42 4.39 -7.10
CA GLY A 93 -14.24 3.20 -6.87
C GLY A 93 -13.58 2.22 -5.91
N ALA A 94 -12.27 1.97 -6.04
CA ALA A 94 -11.53 1.08 -5.14
C ALA A 94 -11.52 1.56 -3.69
N TYR A 95 -11.34 2.86 -3.45
CA TYR A 95 -11.40 3.43 -2.11
C TYR A 95 -12.81 3.39 -1.53
N LEU A 96 -13.84 3.71 -2.32
CA LEU A 96 -15.24 3.65 -1.88
C LEU A 96 -15.66 2.23 -1.49
N ILE A 97 -15.24 1.24 -2.27
CA ILE A 97 -15.48 -0.17 -1.98
C ILE A 97 -14.78 -0.55 -0.67
N SER A 98 -13.51 -0.20 -0.50
CA SER A 98 -12.74 -0.48 0.74
C SER A 98 -13.36 0.18 1.98
N LEU A 99 -13.85 1.42 1.86
CA LEU A 99 -14.57 2.11 2.93
C LEU A 99 -15.89 1.41 3.24
N SER A 100 -16.67 1.05 2.21
CA SER A 100 -17.94 0.33 2.36
C SER A 100 -17.75 -1.00 3.07
N TYR A 101 -16.70 -1.74 2.75
CA TYR A 101 -16.32 -2.99 3.44
C TYR A 101 -16.04 -2.78 4.93
N ASN A 102 -15.31 -1.73 5.29
CA ASN A 102 -15.00 -1.42 6.69
C ASN A 102 -16.23 -0.95 7.48
N VAL A 103 -17.11 -0.18 6.86
CA VAL A 103 -18.31 0.38 7.52
C VAL A 103 -19.42 -0.66 7.66
N THR A 104 -19.64 -1.51 6.65
CA THR A 104 -20.77 -2.46 6.62
C THR A 104 -20.44 -3.84 7.18
N GLY A 105 -19.18 -4.11 7.54
CA GLY A 105 -18.75 -5.39 8.11
C GLY A 105 -18.90 -6.59 7.15
N PHE A 106 -19.04 -6.35 5.85
CA PHE A 106 -19.24 -7.39 4.83
C PHE A 106 -17.96 -8.24 4.70
N ARG A 107 -17.86 -9.35 5.43
CA ARG A 107 -16.65 -10.19 5.52
C ARG A 107 -16.46 -11.09 4.29
N SER A 108 -16.46 -10.50 3.10
CA SER A 108 -16.05 -11.20 1.87
C SER A 108 -14.68 -10.68 1.43
N ALA A 109 -13.64 -10.93 2.23
CA ALA A 109 -12.25 -10.57 1.90
C ALA A 109 -11.83 -11.07 0.50
N ARG A 110 -12.40 -12.22 0.08
CA ARG A 110 -12.26 -12.76 -1.26
C ARG A 110 -12.74 -11.79 -2.35
N GLN A 111 -13.89 -11.16 -2.19
CA GLN A 111 -14.45 -10.23 -3.19
C GLN A 111 -13.64 -8.93 -3.28
N LEU A 112 -13.14 -8.41 -2.15
CA LEU A 112 -12.27 -7.23 -2.14
C LEU A 112 -10.94 -7.51 -2.84
N SER A 113 -10.34 -8.68 -2.60
CA SER A 113 -9.13 -9.12 -3.29
C SER A 113 -9.37 -9.34 -4.79
N ALA A 114 -10.50 -9.91 -5.20
CA ALA A 114 -10.87 -10.03 -6.63
C ALA A 114 -10.97 -8.66 -7.30
N PHE A 115 -11.65 -7.72 -6.65
CA PHE A 115 -11.84 -6.37 -7.17
C PHE A 115 -10.49 -5.67 -7.36
N ALA A 116 -9.61 -5.73 -6.35
CA ALA A 116 -8.26 -5.19 -6.45
C ALA A 116 -7.48 -5.81 -7.61
N VAL A 117 -7.52 -7.15 -7.74
CA VAL A 117 -6.81 -7.91 -8.78
C VAL A 117 -7.22 -7.52 -10.20
N VAL A 118 -8.48 -7.15 -10.44
CA VAL A 118 -8.95 -6.69 -11.76
C VAL A 118 -8.70 -5.19 -11.96
N ASN A 119 -8.78 -4.39 -10.90
CA ASN A 119 -8.62 -2.94 -10.96
C ASN A 119 -7.16 -2.52 -11.23
N TYR A 120 -6.18 -3.20 -10.61
CA TYR A 120 -4.76 -2.92 -10.80
C TYR A 120 -4.25 -3.02 -12.26
N PRO A 121 -4.55 -4.09 -13.04
CA PRO A 121 -4.16 -4.16 -14.44
C PRO A 121 -4.89 -3.12 -15.31
N LEU A 122 -6.15 -2.81 -15.02
CA LEU A 122 -6.89 -1.77 -15.74
C LEU A 122 -6.33 -0.37 -15.50
N GLY A 123 -6.01 -0.03 -14.25
CA GLY A 123 -5.40 1.25 -13.90
C GLY A 123 -3.99 1.41 -14.47
N SER A 124 -3.18 0.34 -14.47
CA SER A 124 -1.84 0.38 -15.05
C SER A 124 -1.86 0.48 -16.59
N LEU A 125 -2.80 -0.18 -17.28
CA LEU A 125 -3.01 0.01 -18.73
C LEU A 125 -3.36 1.46 -19.06
N SER A 126 -4.26 2.07 -18.27
CA SER A 126 -4.64 3.47 -18.44
C SER A 126 -3.44 4.41 -18.28
N ARG A 127 -2.54 4.14 -17.33
CA ARG A 127 -1.29 4.91 -17.15
C ARG A 127 -0.30 4.72 -18.28
N ILE A 128 -0.17 3.51 -18.84
CA ILE A 128 0.67 3.26 -20.01
C ILE A 128 0.16 4.12 -21.19
N PHE A 129 -1.15 4.12 -21.42
CA PHE A 129 -1.76 4.87 -22.52
C PHE A 129 -1.57 6.39 -22.39
N THR A 130 -1.78 6.97 -21.20
CA THR A 130 -1.54 8.41 -21.00
C THR A 130 -0.06 8.75 -21.13
N THR A 131 0.84 7.90 -20.63
CA THR A 131 2.29 8.13 -20.75
C THR A 131 2.74 8.11 -22.21
N LEU A 132 2.19 7.22 -23.04
CA LEU A 132 2.46 7.19 -24.48
C LEU A 132 1.93 8.42 -25.23
N GLN A 133 0.94 9.13 -24.68
CA GLN A 133 0.33 10.32 -25.29
C GLN A 133 0.95 11.64 -24.80
N GLU A 134 1.49 11.66 -23.58
CA GLU A 134 1.93 12.89 -22.91
C GLU A 134 3.44 12.97 -22.62
N VAL A 135 4.15 11.85 -22.57
CA VAL A 135 5.52 11.82 -22.01
C VAL A 135 6.50 11.08 -22.91
N ASP A 136 7.50 11.81 -23.44
CA ASP A 136 8.65 11.28 -24.22
C ASP A 136 9.76 10.68 -23.33
N ASP A 137 9.45 10.28 -22.08
CA ASP A 137 10.42 9.64 -21.18
C ASP A 137 10.29 8.10 -21.24
N PRO A 138 11.15 7.41 -22.02
CA PRO A 138 11.07 5.95 -22.16
C PRO A 138 11.30 5.23 -20.83
N LEU A 139 12.02 5.84 -19.88
CA LEU A 139 12.26 5.26 -18.56
C LEU A 139 10.97 5.11 -17.74
N LEU A 140 10.08 6.11 -17.78
CA LEU A 140 8.79 6.06 -17.09
C LEU A 140 7.87 5.01 -17.73
N LEU A 141 7.89 4.95 -19.06
CA LEU A 141 7.13 3.98 -19.85
C LEU A 141 7.55 2.54 -19.53
N TYR A 142 8.84 2.23 -19.51
CA TYR A 142 9.34 0.90 -19.15
C TYR A 142 8.95 0.50 -17.71
N GLY A 143 8.94 1.46 -16.78
CA GLY A 143 8.47 1.25 -15.41
C GLY A 143 7.00 0.82 -15.35
N PHE A 144 6.11 1.49 -16.08
CA PHE A 144 4.69 1.12 -16.12
C PHE A 144 4.43 -0.20 -16.85
N ILE A 145 5.16 -0.50 -17.92
CA ILE A 145 5.05 -1.78 -18.64
C ILE A 145 5.52 -2.95 -17.76
N ALA A 146 6.66 -2.79 -17.08
CA ALA A 146 7.14 -3.79 -16.13
C ALA A 146 6.15 -3.98 -14.97
N GLY A 147 5.60 -2.87 -14.45
CA GLY A 147 4.55 -2.91 -13.43
C GLY A 147 3.29 -3.65 -13.90
N PHE A 148 2.82 -3.40 -15.13
CA PHE A 148 1.69 -4.13 -15.71
C PHE A 148 1.98 -5.62 -15.83
N ALA A 149 3.18 -6.00 -16.30
CA ALA A 149 3.56 -7.41 -16.44
C ALA A 149 3.51 -8.16 -15.10
N PHE A 150 4.08 -7.57 -14.03
CA PHE A 150 4.03 -8.19 -12.69
C PHE A 150 2.59 -8.28 -12.15
N ASN A 151 1.80 -7.20 -12.29
CA ASN A 151 0.41 -7.20 -11.83
C ASN A 151 -0.46 -8.19 -12.64
N ALA A 152 -0.19 -8.35 -13.93
CA ALA A 152 -0.87 -9.31 -14.78
C ALA A 152 -0.55 -10.76 -14.36
N VAL A 153 0.72 -11.08 -14.10
CA VAL A 153 1.13 -12.40 -13.60
C VAL A 153 0.44 -12.72 -12.27
N LEU A 154 0.45 -11.77 -11.32
CA LEU A 154 -0.26 -11.93 -10.04
C LEU A 154 -1.76 -12.13 -10.25
N SER A 155 -2.38 -11.39 -11.16
CA SER A 155 -3.81 -11.54 -11.46
C SER A 155 -4.16 -12.92 -12.02
N LEU A 156 -3.35 -13.43 -12.93
CA LEU A 156 -3.51 -14.77 -13.51
C LEU A 156 -3.32 -15.86 -12.45
N GLN A 157 -2.34 -15.70 -11.55
CA GLN A 157 -2.15 -16.62 -10.44
C GLN A 157 -3.37 -16.64 -9.51
N VAL A 158 -3.91 -15.48 -9.14
CA VAL A 158 -5.10 -15.42 -8.27
C VAL A 158 -6.32 -16.06 -8.93
N ILE A 159 -6.52 -15.84 -10.24
CA ILE A 159 -7.62 -16.47 -10.99
C ILE A 159 -7.42 -17.99 -11.06
N TYR A 160 -6.20 -18.45 -11.35
CA TYR A 160 -5.88 -19.88 -11.44
C TYR A 160 -6.05 -20.60 -10.10
N TYR A 161 -5.61 -20.00 -8.99
CA TYR A 161 -5.70 -20.56 -7.64
C TYR A 161 -7.01 -20.22 -6.89
N TRP A 162 -7.99 -19.59 -7.56
CA TRP A 162 -9.23 -19.09 -6.94
C TRP A 162 -10.05 -20.19 -6.22
N ASN A 163 -9.96 -21.43 -6.70
CA ASN A 163 -10.66 -22.59 -6.17
C ASN A 163 -9.76 -23.59 -5.42
N ALA A 164 -8.48 -23.30 -5.23
CA ALA A 164 -7.60 -24.20 -4.49
C ALA A 164 -7.97 -24.22 -3.00
N PRO A 165 -8.11 -25.38 -2.35
CA PRO A 165 -8.39 -25.46 -0.92
C PRO A 165 -7.20 -24.89 -0.15
N THR A 166 -7.41 -23.82 0.61
CA THR A 166 -6.40 -23.23 1.49
C THR A 166 -6.10 -24.20 2.64
N SER A 167 -4.84 -24.65 2.74
CA SER A 167 -4.36 -25.45 3.88
C SER A 167 -4.54 -24.66 5.17
N LYS A 168 -5.44 -25.12 6.03
CA LYS A 168 -5.87 -24.46 7.29
C LYS A 168 -4.88 -24.65 8.44
N ASP A 169 -3.58 -24.35 8.26
CA ASP A 169 -2.60 -24.71 9.30
C ASP A 169 -1.60 -23.61 9.69
N THR A 170 -1.93 -22.33 9.47
CA THR A 170 -1.02 -21.23 9.88
C THR A 170 -1.68 -20.15 10.74
N GLU A 171 -3.01 -20.08 10.81
CA GLU A 171 -3.68 -19.01 11.57
C GLU A 171 -3.91 -19.34 13.06
N SER A 172 -3.91 -20.62 13.46
CA SER A 172 -4.26 -21.01 14.84
C SER A 172 -3.08 -21.02 15.84
N LYS A 173 -1.84 -20.72 15.44
CA LYS A 173 -0.67 -20.74 16.34
C LYS A 173 -0.07 -19.34 16.61
N LYS A 174 -0.80 -18.28 16.27
CA LYS A 174 -0.40 -16.88 16.47
C LYS A 174 -1.38 -16.14 17.39
N LEU A 175 -1.71 -16.71 18.56
CA LEU A 175 -2.10 -15.92 19.74
C LEU A 175 -2.16 -16.83 20.97
N ASP A 176 -0.99 -17.16 21.52
CA ASP A 176 -0.80 -17.47 22.95
C ASP A 176 0.55 -16.87 23.37
#